data_AF-A0A8T3T9W4-F1
#
_entry.id   AF-A0A8T3T9W4-F1
#
_cell.length_a   1.000
_cell.length_b   1.000
_cell.length_c   1.000
_cell.angle_alpha   90.00
_cell.angle_beta   90.00
_cell.angle_gamma   90.00
#
_symmetry.space_group_name_H-M   'P 1'
#
loop_
_entity.id
_entity.type
_entity.pdbx_description
1 polymer ?
#
loop_
_entity_poly.entity_id
_entity_poly.type
_entity_poly.pdbx_seq_one_letter_code
_entity_poly.pdbx_strand_id
1 'polypeptide(L)'
;MRPILASSVLAGALLVSLAGGAVAGQAVKTTIWLDGVQVRTILPPAASPQEGTDPFYMVPGTGGVAAVGPGSLGYHGGHWQVFLVSWNVAQYPLTSASAIAAAETARDISITRAADLDFLCPIQP
;
A
#
# COMPACT_ATOMS: atom_id res chain seq x y z
N MET A 1 26.58 36.24 53.08
CA MET A 1 27.02 34.89 53.48
C MET A 1 25.96 33.91 52.99
N ARG A 2 26.30 32.95 52.11
CA ARG A 2 25.40 31.88 51.57
C ARG A 2 25.30 30.73 52.59
N PRO A 3 24.21 29.95 52.66
CA PRO A 3 24.07 28.72 51.83
C PRO A 3 22.62 28.50 51.29
N ILE A 4 22.35 28.11 50.02
CA ILE A 4 22.56 26.82 49.29
C ILE A 4 21.46 25.75 49.59
N LEU A 5 20.89 25.18 48.49
CA LEU A 5 20.08 23.94 48.28
C LEU A 5 18.58 24.00 48.64
N ALA A 6 17.59 23.83 47.75
CA ALA A 6 17.26 22.81 46.74
C ALA A 6 16.12 21.91 47.24
N SER A 7 15.02 21.79 46.49
CA SER A 7 14.23 20.54 46.34
C SER A 7 13.09 20.75 45.35
N SER A 8 13.38 20.38 44.11
CA SER A 8 12.41 20.07 43.07
C SER A 8 11.79 18.71 43.39
N VAL A 9 10.46 18.60 43.42
CA VAL A 9 9.78 17.30 43.25
C VAL A 9 8.89 17.39 42.02
N LEU A 10 9.41 16.76 40.97
CA LEU A 10 8.78 16.47 39.70
C LEU A 10 7.77 15.32 39.94
N ALA A 11 6.47 15.57 39.83
CA ALA A 11 5.48 14.49 39.74
C ALA A 11 5.12 14.32 38.26
N GLY A 12 5.80 13.37 37.60
CA GLY A 12 5.57 13.03 36.21
C GLY A 12 4.16 12.48 36.00
N ALA A 13 3.38 13.18 35.19
CA ALA A 13 2.12 12.67 34.68
C ALA A 13 2.42 11.50 33.73
N LEU A 14 1.92 10.32 34.10
CA LEU A 14 1.97 9.11 33.29
C LEU A 14 1.22 9.36 31.98
N LEU A 15 1.94 9.51 30.87
CA LEU A 15 1.38 9.43 29.52
C LEU A 15 1.03 7.96 29.26
N VAL A 16 -0.23 7.60 29.48
CA VAL A 16 -0.77 6.33 29.01
C VAL A 16 -0.85 6.42 27.49
N SER A 17 0.14 5.86 26.80
CA SER A 17 0.08 5.61 25.36
C SER A 17 -1.09 4.68 25.06
N LEU A 18 -2.16 5.23 24.48
CA LEU A 18 -3.10 4.44 23.70
C LEU A 18 -2.37 4.00 22.43
N ALA A 19 -1.66 2.88 22.50
CA ALA A 19 -1.35 2.11 21.31
C ALA A 19 -2.70 1.70 20.70
N GLY A 20 -3.17 2.48 19.71
CA GLY A 20 -4.32 2.12 18.90
C GLY A 20 -4.01 0.81 18.20
N GLY A 21 -4.51 -0.30 18.76
CA GLY A 21 -4.50 -1.59 18.09
C GLY A 21 -5.24 -1.46 16.77
N ALA A 22 -4.66 -1.98 15.70
CA ALA A 22 -5.33 -2.09 14.41
C ALA A 22 -6.62 -2.91 14.60
N VAL A 23 -7.76 -2.25 14.45
CA VAL A 23 -9.05 -2.92 14.45
C VAL A 23 -9.13 -3.73 13.15
N ALA A 24 -9.33 -5.04 13.24
CA ALA A 24 -9.63 -5.87 12.08
C ALA A 24 -10.91 -5.34 11.41
N GLY A 25 -10.74 -4.63 10.30
CA GLY A 25 -11.77 -3.79 9.68
C GLY A 25 -12.72 -4.57 8.76
N GLN A 26 -13.94 -4.06 8.63
CA GLN A 26 -14.95 -4.52 7.67
C GLN A 26 -14.43 -4.41 6.23
N ALA A 27 -15.02 -5.19 5.32
CA ALA A 27 -14.66 -5.14 3.91
C ALA A 27 -14.85 -3.73 3.33
N VAL A 28 -13.80 -3.17 2.72
CA VAL A 28 -13.81 -1.81 2.14
C VAL A 28 -13.97 -1.91 0.62
N LYS A 29 -15.06 -1.36 0.09
CA LYS A 29 -15.23 -1.19 -1.37
C LYS A 29 -14.36 -0.03 -1.84
N THR A 30 -13.52 -0.28 -2.85
CA THR A 30 -12.62 0.74 -3.42
C THR A 30 -12.45 0.51 -4.92
N THR A 31 -11.74 1.41 -5.60
CA THR A 31 -11.34 1.25 -7.00
C THR A 31 -9.83 1.17 -7.15
N ILE A 32 -9.40 0.47 -8.20
CA ILE A 32 -8.00 0.36 -8.64
C ILE A 32 -7.96 0.53 -10.16
N TRP A 33 -6.78 0.78 -10.72
CA TRP A 33 -6.59 0.85 -12.16
C TRP A 33 -6.28 -0.53 -12.75
N LEU A 34 -6.85 -0.82 -13.92
CA LEU A 34 -6.52 -1.94 -14.77
C LEU A 34 -6.55 -1.44 -16.22
N ASP A 35 -5.43 -1.49 -16.92
CA ASP A 35 -5.32 -1.11 -18.34
C ASP A 35 -5.97 0.24 -18.69
N GLY A 36 -5.75 1.25 -17.83
CA GLY A 36 -6.25 2.61 -18.04
C GLY A 36 -7.70 2.84 -17.62
N VAL A 37 -8.41 1.84 -17.11
CA VAL A 37 -9.77 1.98 -16.57
C VAL A 37 -9.81 1.73 -15.06
N GLN A 38 -10.75 2.37 -14.36
CA GLN A 38 -11.00 2.06 -12.95
C GLN A 38 -11.93 0.86 -12.82
N VAL A 39 -11.51 -0.13 -12.04
CA VAL A 39 -12.30 -1.32 -11.71
C VAL A 39 -12.58 -1.35 -10.21
N ARG A 40 -13.73 -1.91 -9.82
CA ARG A 40 -14.10 -2.06 -8.42
C ARG A 40 -13.39 -3.24 -7.80
N THR A 41 -13.01 -3.10 -6.55
CA THR A 41 -12.47 -4.18 -5.75
C THR A 41 -12.96 -4.09 -4.31
N ILE A 42 -12.77 -5.17 -3.55
CA ILE A 42 -13.18 -5.27 -2.15
C ILE A 42 -11.97 -5.71 -1.37
N LEU A 43 -11.47 -4.84 -0.48
CA LEU A 43 -10.43 -5.20 0.47
C LEU A 43 -11.12 -5.95 1.62
N PRO A 44 -11.00 -7.28 1.71
CA PRO A 44 -11.60 -8.05 2.80
C PRO A 44 -10.87 -7.72 4.12
N PRO A 45 -11.46 -8.08 5.28
CA PRO A 45 -10.72 -8.10 6.53
C PRO A 45 -9.42 -8.90 6.34
N ALA A 46 -8.30 -8.39 6.87
CA ALA A 46 -6.97 -8.94 6.63
C ALA A 46 -6.94 -10.46 6.87
N ALA A 47 -6.84 -11.23 5.78
CA ALA A 47 -6.74 -12.68 5.83
C ALA A 47 -5.34 -13.09 5.38
N SER A 48 -4.64 -13.77 6.27
CA SER A 48 -3.45 -14.57 5.99
C SER A 48 -3.84 -15.76 5.10
N PRO A 49 -3.03 -16.20 4.11
CA PRO A 49 -1.61 -15.88 3.93
C PRO A 49 -1.31 -14.73 2.96
N GLN A 50 -0.18 -14.06 3.20
CA GLN A 50 0.42 -13.05 2.33
C GLN A 50 1.18 -13.72 1.19
N GLU A 51 0.43 -14.34 0.27
CA GLU A 51 1.00 -15.03 -0.89
C GLU A 51 0.42 -14.43 -2.17
N GLY A 52 1.06 -13.37 -2.66
CA GLY A 52 0.70 -12.69 -3.88
C GLY A 52 1.34 -13.33 -5.12
N THR A 53 0.52 -13.54 -6.15
CA THR A 53 0.92 -14.08 -7.46
C THR A 53 0.57 -13.15 -8.62
N ASP A 54 -0.43 -12.28 -8.45
CA ASP A 54 -0.93 -11.33 -9.44
C ASP A 54 -0.20 -9.98 -9.27
N PRO A 55 0.58 -9.47 -10.24
CA PRO A 55 1.34 -8.24 -10.01
C PRO A 55 0.43 -7.03 -9.77
N PHE A 56 0.73 -6.30 -8.70
CA PHE A 56 0.01 -5.10 -8.28
C PHE A 56 1.01 -4.00 -7.89
N TYR A 57 0.89 -2.84 -8.52
CA TYR A 57 1.79 -1.72 -8.29
C TYR A 57 1.11 -0.65 -7.44
N MET A 58 1.76 -0.26 -6.36
CA MET A 58 1.38 0.92 -5.59
C MET A 58 2.14 2.12 -6.14
N VAL A 59 1.44 2.97 -6.89
CA VAL A 59 2.00 4.15 -7.55
C VAL A 59 1.64 5.42 -6.78
N PRO A 60 2.61 6.10 -6.14
CA PRO A 60 2.34 7.38 -5.48
C PRO A 60 1.72 8.38 -6.46
N GLY A 61 0.63 9.03 -6.04
CA GLY A 61 -0.13 9.99 -6.84
C GLY A 61 -1.18 9.37 -7.78
N THR A 62 -1.11 8.07 -8.10
CA THR A 62 -2.10 7.38 -8.96
C THR A 62 -2.97 6.37 -8.21
N GLY A 63 -2.40 5.67 -7.22
CA GLY A 63 -3.06 4.61 -6.46
C GLY A 63 -2.61 3.21 -6.87
N GLY A 64 -3.49 2.22 -6.66
CA GLY A 64 -3.23 0.83 -7.00
C GLY A 64 -3.45 0.53 -8.48
N VAL A 65 -2.52 -0.18 -9.10
CA VAL A 65 -2.56 -0.57 -10.51
C VAL A 65 -2.37 -2.08 -10.63
N ALA A 66 -3.40 -2.78 -11.07
CA ALA A 66 -3.34 -4.20 -11.35
C ALA A 66 -2.71 -4.44 -12.74
N ALA A 67 -1.82 -5.43 -12.82
CA ALA A 67 -1.25 -5.87 -14.09
C ALA A 67 -2.09 -6.90 -14.83
N VAL A 68 -2.99 -7.57 -14.09
CA VAL A 68 -3.87 -8.62 -14.59
C VAL A 68 -5.25 -8.46 -13.98
N GLY A 69 -6.28 -8.91 -14.70
CA GLY A 69 -7.65 -8.88 -14.22
C GLY A 69 -8.49 -10.06 -14.74
N PRO A 70 -9.78 -10.12 -14.37
CA PRO A 70 -10.68 -11.19 -14.79
C PRO A 70 -10.69 -11.40 -16.31
N GLY A 71 -10.51 -12.65 -16.74
CA GLY A 71 -10.44 -13.02 -18.15
C GLY A 71 -9.03 -13.03 -18.74
N SER A 72 -8.03 -12.45 -18.06
CA SER A 72 -6.63 -12.52 -18.47
C SER A 72 -5.99 -13.85 -18.08
N LEU A 73 -5.10 -14.38 -18.92
CA LEU A 73 -4.24 -15.50 -18.57
C LEU A 73 -3.31 -15.09 -17.43
N GLY A 74 -3.29 -15.87 -16.34
CA GLY A 74 -2.48 -15.58 -15.16
C GLY A 74 -3.13 -14.66 -14.11
N TYR A 75 -4.44 -14.38 -14.21
CA TYR A 75 -5.20 -13.80 -13.10
C TYR A 75 -5.64 -14.89 -12.12
N HIS A 76 -5.23 -14.76 -10.86
CA HIS A 76 -5.51 -15.74 -9.80
C HIS A 76 -6.56 -15.24 -8.79
N GLY A 77 -7.40 -14.29 -9.18
CA GLY A 77 -8.49 -13.80 -8.32
C GLY A 77 -8.11 -12.61 -7.46
N GLY A 78 -7.03 -11.91 -7.78
CA GLY A 78 -6.57 -10.74 -7.03
C GLY A 78 -5.76 -11.14 -5.80
N HIS A 79 -4.95 -12.19 -5.94
CA HIS A 79 -3.88 -12.53 -5.00
C HIS A 79 -2.71 -11.60 -5.30
N TRP A 80 -2.75 -10.37 -4.78
CA TRP A 80 -1.87 -9.31 -5.23
C TRP A 80 -0.44 -9.47 -4.70
N GLN A 81 0.49 -9.61 -5.64
CA GLN A 81 1.92 -9.50 -5.47
C GLN A 81 2.33 -8.03 -5.53
N VAL A 82 2.64 -7.44 -4.38
CA VAL A 82 2.79 -5.99 -4.27
C VAL A 82 4.18 -5.47 -4.66
N PHE A 83 4.19 -4.47 -5.53
CA PHE A 83 5.39 -3.73 -5.91
C PHE A 83 5.21 -2.24 -5.57
N LEU A 84 6.22 -1.66 -4.96
CA LEU A 84 6.29 -0.25 -4.63
C LEU A 84 6.98 0.51 -5.75
N VAL A 85 6.32 1.54 -6.27
CA VAL A 85 6.88 2.44 -7.26
C VAL A 85 7.44 3.69 -6.58
N SER A 86 8.69 4.03 -6.89
CA SER A 86 9.34 5.27 -6.46
C SER A 86 9.68 6.14 -7.66
N TRP A 87 9.38 7.43 -7.58
CA TRP A 87 9.61 8.39 -8.65
C TRP A 87 11.02 8.97 -8.61
N ASN A 88 11.67 9.04 -9.78
CA ASN A 88 12.94 9.73 -10.00
C ASN A 88 12.74 11.10 -10.68
N VAL A 89 11.54 11.32 -11.22
CA VAL A 89 11.11 12.54 -11.93
C VAL A 89 9.81 13.08 -11.34
N ALA A 90 9.28 14.16 -11.92
CA ALA A 90 7.95 14.66 -11.55
C ALA A 90 6.86 13.61 -11.84
N GLN A 91 5.93 13.45 -10.90
CA GLN A 91 4.90 12.41 -10.99
C GLN A 91 3.94 12.65 -12.15
N TYR A 92 3.57 11.59 -12.85
CA TYR A 92 2.50 11.58 -13.84
C TYR A 92 1.65 10.31 -13.70
N PRO A 93 0.40 10.28 -14.22
CA PRO A 93 -0.46 9.13 -14.05
C PRO A 93 0.11 7.87 -14.72
N LEU A 94 0.22 6.79 -13.95
CA LEU A 94 0.53 5.45 -14.46
C LEU A 94 -0.63 4.52 -14.13
N THR A 95 -1.47 4.21 -15.12
CA THR A 95 -2.76 3.52 -14.91
C THR A 95 -2.82 2.14 -15.56
N SER A 96 -1.69 1.62 -16.07
CA SER A 96 -1.57 0.27 -16.63
C SER A 96 -0.17 -0.29 -16.38
N ALA A 97 -0.03 -1.62 -16.38
CA ALA A 97 1.27 -2.27 -16.28
C ALA A 97 2.19 -1.92 -17.45
N SER A 98 1.64 -1.74 -18.66
CA SER A 98 2.40 -1.30 -19.82
C SER A 98 3.00 0.11 -19.65
N ALA A 99 2.25 1.04 -19.06
CA ALA A 99 2.75 2.38 -18.75
C ALA A 99 3.85 2.34 -17.68
N ILE A 100 3.69 1.50 -16.66
CA ILE A 100 4.69 1.30 -15.61
C ILE A 100 5.99 0.73 -16.19
N ALA A 101 5.90 -0.31 -17.02
CA ALA A 101 7.07 -0.91 -17.66
C ALA A 101 7.82 0.10 -18.57
N ALA A 102 7.07 0.94 -19.30
CA ALA A 102 7.65 2.01 -20.10
C ALA A 102 8.37 3.05 -19.23
N ALA A 103 7.76 3.48 -18.12
CA ALA A 103 8.35 4.43 -17.18
C ALA A 103 9.61 3.86 -16.49
N GLU A 104 9.61 2.58 -16.12
CA GLU A 104 10.79 1.92 -15.56
C GLU A 104 11.94 1.85 -16.59
N THR A 105 11.62 1.50 -17.84
CA THR A 105 12.59 1.47 -18.94
C THR A 105 13.17 2.86 -19.21
N ALA A 106 12.35 3.91 -19.12
CA ALA A 106 12.78 5.30 -19.24
C ALA A 106 13.56 5.81 -18.01
N ARG A 107 13.63 5.03 -16.92
CA ARG A 107 14.24 5.37 -15.63
C ARG A 107 13.53 6.50 -14.88
N ASP A 108 12.28 6.78 -15.25
CA ASP A 108 11.42 7.74 -14.54
C ASP A 108 11.01 7.23 -13.16
N ILE A 109 10.94 5.91 -13.01
CA ILE A 109 10.63 5.23 -11.76
C ILE A 109 11.64 4.12 -11.44
N SER A 110 11.60 3.66 -10.20
CA SER A 110 12.17 2.39 -9.76
C SER A 110 11.09 1.55 -9.07
N ILE A 111 11.20 0.24 -9.19
CA ILE A 111 10.22 -0.72 -8.66
C ILE A 111 10.90 -1.62 -7.63
N THR A 112 10.27 -1.79 -6.47
CA THR A 112 10.75 -2.70 -5.41
C THR A 112 9.65 -3.64 -4.98
N ARG A 113 9.98 -4.93 -4.82
CA ARG A 113 9.05 -5.94 -4.31
C ARG A 113 8.81 -5.76 -2.81
N ALA A 114 7.55 -5.78 -2.36
CA ALA A 114 7.17 -5.68 -0.95
C ALA A 114 6.28 -6.86 -0.51
N ALA A 115 6.89 -8.03 -0.25
CA ALA A 115 6.17 -9.27 0.05
C ALA A 115 5.28 -9.19 1.30
N ASP A 116 5.75 -8.48 2.33
CA ASP A 116 5.01 -8.27 3.57
C ASP A 116 3.75 -7.40 3.39
N LEU A 117 3.50 -6.88 2.18
CA LEU A 117 2.32 -6.12 1.84
C LEU A 117 1.37 -6.87 0.91
N ASP A 118 1.66 -8.13 0.56
CA ASP A 118 0.74 -8.93 -0.25
C ASP A 118 -0.62 -9.09 0.42
N PHE A 119 -1.65 -9.07 -0.41
CA PHE A 119 -3.04 -9.09 0.04
C PHE A 119 -3.96 -9.70 -1.01
N LEU A 120 -5.12 -10.16 -0.57
CA LEU A 120 -6.16 -10.68 -1.44
C LEU A 120 -7.28 -9.66 -1.57
N CYS A 121 -7.65 -9.25 -2.79
CA CYS A 121 -8.70 -8.26 -3.02
C CYS A 121 -9.28 -8.42 -4.44
N PRO A 122 -10.33 -9.25 -4.62
CA PRO A 122 -10.82 -9.64 -5.94
C PRO A 122 -11.52 -8.49 -6.67
N ILE A 123 -11.20 -8.32 -7.95
CA ILE A 123 -11.92 -7.41 -8.85
C ILE A 123 -13.36 -7.89 -9.01
N GLN A 124 -14.31 -6.96 -8.87
CA GLN A 124 -15.74 -7.23 -8.97
C GLN A 124 -16.25 -6.94 -10.40
N PRO A 125 -17.07 -7.84 -11.00
CA PRO A 125 -17.77 -7.58 -12.27
C PRO A 125 -18.69 -6.35 -12.23
#